data_AF-A0AA90HXT7-F1
#
_entry.id   AF-A0AA90HXT7-F1
#
_cell.length_a   1.000
_cell.length_b   1.000
_cell.length_c   1.000
_cell.angle_alpha   90.00
_cell.angle_beta   90.00
_cell.angle_gamma   90.00
#
_symmetry.space_group_name_H-M   'P 1'
#
loop_
_entity.id
_entity.type
_entity.pdbx_description
1 polymer ?
#
loop_
_entity_poly.entity_id
_entity_poly.type
_entity_poly.pdbx_seq_one_letter_code
_entity_poly.pdbx_strand_id
1 'polypeptide(L)'
;QKELLGMWIAQTEGAKFWLSVMTELKNRGVQDILVACLAKQRFSGLKGFPDAIASVYPHTDIQLCIVHVVRNSLRFVSWKD
;
A
#
# COMPACT_ATOMS: atom_id res chain seq x y z
N GLN A 1 -7.08 -14.43 -12.82
CA GLN A 1 -5.85 -14.93 -12.16
C GLN A 1 -5.32 -13.81 -11.26
N LYS A 2 -4.82 -14.11 -10.07
CA LYS A 2 -4.21 -13.11 -9.17
C LYS A 2 -2.71 -13.30 -9.22
N GLU A 3 -1.95 -12.23 -9.37
CA GLU A 3 -0.51 -12.27 -9.53
C GLU A 3 0.17 -11.29 -8.58
N LEU A 4 1.40 -11.63 -8.20
CA LEU A 4 2.24 -10.78 -7.36
C LEU A 4 3.10 -9.90 -8.26
N LEU A 5 2.89 -8.58 -8.18
CA LEU A 5 3.65 -7.63 -9.01
C LEU A 5 5.09 -7.43 -8.52
N GLY A 6 5.39 -7.68 -7.24
CA GLY A 6 6.76 -7.56 -6.72
C GLY A 6 6.86 -7.80 -5.21
N MET A 7 8.09 -7.91 -4.75
CA MET A 7 8.47 -7.93 -3.34
C MET A 7 9.62 -6.96 -3.13
N TRP A 8 9.46 -6.04 -2.20
CA TRP A 8 10.47 -5.02 -1.91
C TRP A 8 10.87 -5.13 -0.44
N ILE A 9 12.17 -5.18 -0.19
CA ILE A 9 12.76 -5.26 1.15
C ILE A 9 13.66 -4.05 1.31
N ALA A 10 13.43 -3.27 2.35
CA ALA A 10 14.27 -2.12 2.69
C ALA A 10 14.41 -2.00 4.20
N GLN A 11 15.51 -1.39 4.65
CA GLN A 11 15.72 -1.09 6.07
C GLN A 11 14.75 -0.01 6.58
N THR A 12 14.29 0.89 5.71
CA THR A 12 13.34 1.95 6.05
C THR A 12 12.29 2.13 4.96
N GLU A 13 11.04 2.30 5.37
CA GLU A 13 9.88 2.46 4.48
C GLU A 13 9.46 3.94 4.39
N GLY A 14 10.38 4.80 3.97
CA GLY A 14 10.15 6.23 3.83
C GLY A 14 9.70 6.65 2.42
N ALA A 15 9.41 7.95 2.25
CA ALA A 15 8.93 8.52 0.97
C ALA A 15 9.83 8.17 -0.23
N LYS A 16 11.16 8.21 -0.07
CA LYS A 16 12.11 7.85 -1.14
C LYS A 16 12.00 6.39 -1.57
N PHE A 17 11.79 5.49 -0.62
CA PHE A 17 11.61 4.07 -0.91
C PHE A 17 10.33 3.86 -1.73
N TRP A 18 9.21 4.42 -1.29
CA TRP A 18 7.94 4.28 -2.00
C TRP A 18 7.96 4.91 -3.38
N LEU A 19 8.62 6.06 -3.56
CA LEU A 19 8.81 6.67 -4.88
C LEU A 19 9.61 5.76 -5.82
N SER A 20 10.66 5.12 -5.30
CA SER A 20 11.45 4.12 -6.06
C SER A 20 10.58 2.96 -6.53
N VAL A 21 9.72 2.41 -5.65
CA VAL A 21 8.80 1.33 -5.99
C VAL A 21 7.80 1.75 -7.08
N MET A 22 7.17 2.92 -6.94
CA MET A 22 6.19 3.40 -7.93
C MET A 22 6.83 3.66 -9.29
N THR A 23 8.04 4.22 -9.29
CA THR A 23 8.81 4.47 -10.51
C THR A 23 9.23 3.17 -11.20
N GLU A 24 9.66 2.16 -10.44
CA GLU A 24 9.97 0.83 -10.98
C GLU A 24 8.75 0.21 -11.66
N LEU A 25 7.57 0.25 -11.01
CA LEU A 25 6.33 -0.25 -11.61
C LEU A 25 6.00 0.47 -12.93
N LYS A 26 6.22 1.78 -13.00
CA LYS A 26 6.00 2.56 -14.21
C LYS A 26 6.97 2.17 -15.31
N ASN A 27 8.24 1.98 -14.98
CA ASN A 27 9.28 1.52 -15.90
C ASN A 27 9.03 0.10 -16.41
N ARG A 28 8.32 -0.74 -15.64
CA ARG A 28 7.87 -2.08 -16.06
C ARG A 28 6.62 -2.05 -16.95
N GLY A 29 6.07 -0.87 -17.23
CA GLY A 29 4.96 -0.67 -18.14
C GLY A 29 3.60 -0.52 -17.49
N VAL A 30 3.50 -0.46 -16.15
CA VAL A 30 2.24 -0.13 -15.47
C VAL A 30 1.87 1.31 -15.82
N GLN A 31 0.76 1.47 -16.54
CA GLN A 31 0.32 2.78 -17.03
C GLN A 31 -0.47 3.54 -15.96
N ASP A 32 -1.37 2.84 -15.27
CA ASP A 32 -2.26 3.44 -14.31
C ASP A 32 -2.64 2.47 -13.19
N ILE A 33 -2.98 3.02 -12.04
CA ILE A 33 -3.46 2.30 -10.86
C ILE A 33 -4.76 2.97 -10.43
N LEU A 34 -5.89 2.31 -10.60
CA LEU A 34 -7.18 2.90 -10.25
C LEU A 34 -7.39 2.96 -8.74
N VAL A 35 -7.02 1.89 -8.03
CA VAL A 35 -7.25 1.75 -6.57
C VAL A 35 -6.03 1.15 -5.90
N ALA A 36 -5.55 1.83 -4.84
CA ALA A 36 -4.49 1.34 -3.96
C ALA A 36 -5.05 1.08 -2.55
N CYS A 37 -5.11 -0.20 -2.15
CA CYS A 37 -5.57 -0.61 -0.83
C CYS A 37 -4.39 -0.81 0.13
N LEU A 38 -4.37 -0.04 1.22
CA LEU A 38 -3.26 -0.03 2.18
C LEU A 38 -3.70 -0.40 3.60
N ALA A 39 -2.76 -0.92 4.40
CA ALA A 39 -2.97 -1.15 5.82
C ALA A 39 -2.69 0.15 6.61
N LYS A 40 -3.71 0.65 7.34
CA LYS A 40 -3.72 1.80 8.29
C LYS A 40 -2.59 2.85 8.17
N GLN A 41 -2.93 4.05 7.72
CA GLN A 41 -2.04 5.21 7.56
C GLN A 41 -1.49 5.87 8.84
N ARG A 42 -1.81 5.40 10.06
CA ARG A 42 -1.70 6.32 11.21
C ARG A 42 -0.35 6.42 11.91
N PHE A 43 0.56 5.44 11.92
CA PHE A 43 1.87 5.68 12.59
C PHE A 43 3.05 4.73 12.25
N SER A 44 2.90 3.73 11.37
CA SER A 44 3.99 2.80 11.07
C SER A 44 3.91 2.24 9.65
N GLY A 45 4.96 2.47 8.85
CA GLY A 45 5.26 1.76 7.59
C GLY A 45 4.96 2.49 6.28
N LEU A 46 3.98 3.39 6.22
CA LEU A 46 3.56 4.03 4.95
C LEU A 46 3.83 5.54 4.88
N LYS A 47 4.77 6.05 5.67
CA LYS A 47 5.08 7.49 5.68
C LYS A 47 5.64 7.91 4.32
N GLY A 48 4.90 8.78 3.62
CA GLY A 48 5.26 9.25 2.28
C GLY A 48 4.81 8.35 1.14
N PHE A 49 4.08 7.26 1.40
CA PHE A 49 3.42 6.49 0.34
C PHE A 49 2.37 7.33 -0.42
N PRO A 50 1.45 8.06 0.23
CA PRO A 50 0.44 8.85 -0.48
C PRO A 50 1.08 9.88 -1.41
N ASP A 51 2.13 10.55 -0.96
CA ASP A 51 2.87 11.53 -1.76
C ASP A 51 3.58 10.85 -2.95
N ALA A 52 4.20 9.69 -2.72
CA ALA A 52 4.89 8.93 -3.76
C ALA A 52 3.93 8.45 -4.86
N ILE A 53 2.80 7.83 -4.50
CA ILE A 53 1.85 7.32 -5.48
C ILE A 53 1.17 8.47 -6.25
N ALA A 54 0.80 9.56 -5.58
CA ALA A 54 0.23 10.73 -6.25
C ALA A 54 1.20 11.39 -7.24
N SER A 55 2.51 11.30 -7.00
CA SER A 55 3.52 11.84 -7.91
C SER A 55 3.71 11.02 -9.20
N VAL A 56 3.41 9.72 -9.18
CA VAL A 56 3.61 8.80 -10.32
C VAL A 56 2.29 8.46 -11.01
N TYR A 57 1.23 8.26 -10.23
CA TYR A 57 -0.12 7.84 -10.62
C TYR A 57 -1.18 8.75 -9.97
N PRO A 58 -1.33 10.00 -10.46
CA PRO A 58 -2.13 11.04 -9.81
C PRO A 58 -3.63 10.75 -9.72
N HIS A 59 -4.14 9.82 -10.53
CA HIS A 59 -5.55 9.44 -10.56
C HIS A 59 -5.89 8.23 -9.66
N THR A 60 -4.93 7.77 -8.86
CA THR A 60 -5.14 6.61 -7.98
C THR A 60 -5.99 6.96 -6.77
N ASP A 61 -7.06 6.21 -6.54
CA ASP A 61 -7.83 6.29 -5.30
C ASP A 61 -7.17 5.45 -4.20
N ILE A 62 -6.77 6.10 -3.11
CA ILE A 62 -6.18 5.43 -1.94
C ILE A 62 -7.28 5.04 -0.96
N GLN A 63 -7.34 3.76 -0.63
CA GLN A 63 -8.33 3.20 0.29
C GLN A 63 -7.69 2.37 1.41
N LEU A 64 -8.38 2.28 2.55
CA LEU A 64 -8.00 1.33 3.59
C LEU A 64 -8.48 -0.07 3.20
N CYS A 65 -7.58 -1.05 3.28
CA CYS A 65 -7.93 -2.43 2.97
C CYS A 65 -8.92 -2.98 4.01
N ILE A 66 -10.17 -3.23 3.59
CA ILE A 66 -11.23 -3.78 4.46
C ILE A 66 -10.82 -5.11 5.12
N VAL A 67 -10.06 -5.96 4.44
CA VAL A 67 -9.55 -7.22 5.02
C VAL A 67 -8.66 -6.95 6.22
N HIS A 68 -7.76 -5.95 6.14
CA HIS A 68 -6.94 -5.55 7.26
C HIS A 68 -7.76 -4.89 8.37
N VAL A 69 -8.77 -4.10 8.02
CA VAL A 69 -9.68 -3.49 9.00
C VAL A 69 -10.44 -4.56 9.77
N VAL A 70 -11.10 -5.51 9.09
CA VAL A 70 -11.85 -6.61 9.71
C VAL A 70 -10.93 -7.46 10.58
N ARG A 71 -9.78 -7.90 10.06
CA ARG A 71 -8.80 -8.67 10.85
C ARG A 71 -8.35 -7.90 12.09
N ASN A 72 -8.03 -6.61 11.95
CA ASN A 72 -7.63 -5.79 13.09
C ASN A 72 -8.76 -5.62 14.11
N SER A 73 -10.00 -5.44 13.68
CA SER A 73 -11.16 -5.30 14.57
C SER A 73 -11.45 -6.58 15.34
N LEU A 74 -11.34 -7.74 14.69
CA LEU A 74 -11.59 -9.04 15.31
C LEU A 74 -10.51 -9.46 16.33
N ARG A 75 -9.31 -8.84 16.31
CA ARG A 75 -8.25 -9.11 17.32
C ARG A 75 -8.67 -8.75 18.75
N PHE A 76 -9.66 -7.88 18.92
CA PHE A 76 -10.09 -7.39 20.23
C PHE A 76 -11.32 -8.11 20.77
N VAL A 77 -11.90 -9.04 19.99
CA VAL A 77 -13.03 -9.85 20.42
C VAL A 77 -12.50 -11.20 20.85
N SER A 78 -12.81 -11.63 22.07
CA SER A 78 -12.49 -12.99 22.50
C SER A 78 -13.33 -13.98 21.71
N TRP A 79 -12.70 -15.07 21.28
CA TRP A 79 -13.43 -16.22 20.79
C TRP A 79 -14.22 -16.78 21.98
N LYS A 80 -15.55 -16.79 21.89
CA LYS A 80 -16.39 -17.60 22.75
C LYS A 80 -16.87 -18.76 21.91
N ASP A 81 -16.64 -19.98 22.40
CA ASP A 81 -17.40 -21.15 22.02
C ASP A 81 -18.91 -20.88 22.25
#